data_AF-A0A9P8HDL3-F1
#
_entry.id   AF-A0A9P8HDL3-F1
#
_cell.length_a   1.000
_cell.length_b   1.000
_cell.length_c   1.000
_cell.angle_alpha   90.00
_cell.angle_beta   90.00
_cell.angle_gamma   90.00
#
_symmetry.space_group_name_H-M   'P 1'
#
loop_
_entity.id
_entity.type
_entity.pdbx_description
1 polymer ?
#
loop_
_entity_poly.entity_id
_entity_poly.type
_entity_poly.pdbx_seq_one_letter_code
_entity_poly.pdbx_strand_id
1 'polypeptide(L)'
;MFRAQVLQDFTYTPCTLFWNRVIPRESMGDECVRWSVLSIGALMLALRSPNPEPMVKLLEGRGDTMYQTAMTYHAKATTALHTRMLKEFHTISRRNVLINMFLLFLFELLIGNTTAADQLLMSSVELLKQKHDQLVVEINSQHHAQDLHNYVAPSNDDGLDQAERILPRFQIFLSLTTPLFPLQTTCWPRLPSRPIPGNMPAINTSFEQFGAMWNSFITRAVIFVVKAIQGRHNGDHSDKFEMILDHRTTFLQQLRQWEVAILLRLEAEKNPIRSYLFNIFHMGQKVVFILMSCCFDSTEMLYDQFNSTFREIVSMACSFGGASRRFSQIETALDIYTLPVLNFVSQKCRDKAIRSEALNSFDKMTLLTRNWDVKASSLARRQLMALEEESQDVSGYIPASGRYVWTGASWDHNYSRLHIVFTGVVSDKKGIRKQRHLNILRTEFEE
;
A
#
# COMPACT_ATOMS: atom_id res chain seq x y z
N MET A 1 10.16 -5.43 26.52
CA MET A 1 9.56 -6.45 25.65
C MET A 1 9.29 -5.91 24.23
N PHE A 2 8.43 -4.90 24.05
CA PHE A 2 8.13 -4.27 22.74
C PHE A 2 9.40 -3.92 21.92
N ARG A 3 10.35 -3.19 22.52
CA ARG A 3 11.64 -2.82 21.91
C ARG A 3 12.55 -3.99 21.54
N ALA A 4 12.44 -5.14 22.20
CA ALA A 4 13.34 -6.27 21.98
C ALA A 4 12.78 -7.28 20.97
N GLN A 5 11.44 -7.43 20.90
CA GLN A 5 10.78 -8.47 20.12
C GLN A 5 9.98 -7.98 18.92
N VAL A 6 9.59 -6.70 18.88
CA VAL A 6 8.78 -6.13 17.78
C VAL A 6 9.64 -5.22 16.90
N LEU A 7 10.70 -4.65 17.45
CA LEU A 7 11.59 -3.73 16.76
C LEU A 7 12.36 -4.38 15.59
N GLN A 8 12.71 -5.66 15.73
CA GLN A 8 13.34 -6.43 14.64
C GLN A 8 12.41 -6.55 13.43
N ASP A 9 11.10 -6.68 13.65
CA ASP A 9 10.09 -6.77 12.60
C ASP A 9 9.91 -5.45 11.83
N PHE A 10 10.35 -4.31 12.40
CA PHE A 10 10.26 -3.01 11.73
C PHE A 10 11.51 -2.62 10.95
N THR A 11 12.61 -3.38 11.07
CA THR A 11 13.94 -3.04 10.54
C THR A 11 13.92 -2.74 9.03
N TYR A 12 13.07 -3.44 8.28
CA TYR A 12 12.94 -3.33 6.82
C TYR A 12 11.72 -2.54 6.38
N THR A 13 11.01 -1.88 7.31
CA THR A 13 9.83 -1.07 6.98
C THR A 13 10.23 0.38 6.67
N PRO A 14 9.44 1.13 5.89
CA PRO A 14 9.70 2.55 5.62
C PRO A 14 9.63 3.46 6.87
N CYS A 15 9.30 2.91 8.04
CA CYS A 15 9.05 3.62 9.31
C CYS A 15 10.08 3.29 10.41
N THR A 16 11.26 2.76 10.10
CA THR A 16 12.22 2.31 11.13
C THR A 16 12.56 3.40 12.16
N LEU A 17 12.76 4.66 11.75
CA LEU A 17 13.03 5.77 12.69
C LEU A 17 11.80 6.13 13.52
N PHE A 18 10.62 6.09 12.90
CA PHE A 18 9.34 6.30 13.57
C PHE A 18 9.13 5.29 14.72
N TRP A 19 9.37 4.01 14.47
CA TRP A 19 9.24 2.94 15.47
C TRP A 19 10.35 2.93 16.54
N ASN A 20 11.59 3.25 16.16
CA ASN A 20 12.72 3.14 17.08
C ASN A 20 12.84 4.33 18.04
N ARG A 21 12.42 5.51 17.59
CA ARG A 21 12.65 6.79 18.29
C ARG A 21 11.37 7.49 18.68
N VAL A 22 10.43 7.68 17.75
CA VAL A 22 9.24 8.50 17.99
C VAL A 22 8.23 7.76 18.86
N ILE A 23 7.80 6.56 18.48
CA ILE A 23 6.79 5.80 19.22
C ILE A 23 7.17 5.59 20.70
N PRO A 24 8.41 5.16 21.05
CA PRO A 24 8.79 5.00 22.44
C PRO A 24 8.77 6.32 23.22
N ARG A 25 9.26 7.41 22.62
CA ARG A 25 9.25 8.75 23.24
C ARG A 25 7.82 9.20 23.53
N GLU A 26 6.92 9.09 22.56
CA GLU A 26 5.53 9.50 22.73
C GLU A 26 4.78 8.62 23.73
N SER A 27 5.03 7.31 23.74
CA SER A 27 4.39 6.38 24.70
C SER A 27 4.70 6.68 26.17
N MET A 28 5.82 7.36 26.44
CA MET A 28 6.16 7.78 27.80
C MET A 28 5.30 8.97 28.24
N GLY A 29 5.06 9.94 27.35
CA GLY A 29 4.32 11.17 27.65
C GLY A 29 2.81 11.09 27.42
N ASP A 30 2.36 10.20 26.54
CA ASP A 30 0.97 10.14 26.11
C ASP A 30 0.31 8.79 26.42
N GLU A 31 -0.79 8.84 27.16
CA GLU A 31 -1.53 7.66 27.59
C GLU A 31 -2.19 6.90 26.41
N CYS A 32 -2.72 7.60 25.41
CA CYS A 32 -3.36 6.99 24.25
C CYS A 32 -2.32 6.23 23.40
N VAL A 33 -1.15 6.85 23.19
CA VAL A 33 -0.04 6.19 22.48
C VAL A 33 0.44 4.98 23.27
N ARG A 34 0.53 5.09 24.60
CA ARG A 34 0.89 3.98 25.48
C ARG A 34 -0.09 2.81 25.36
N TRP A 35 -1.39 3.06 25.44
CA TRP A 35 -2.40 2.01 25.28
C TRP A 35 -2.34 1.36 23.91
N SER A 36 -2.11 2.13 22.84
CA SER A 36 -1.95 1.60 21.48
C SER A 36 -0.70 0.72 21.32
N VAL A 37 0.42 1.11 21.93
CA VAL A 37 1.65 0.29 21.91
C VAL A 37 1.46 -1.01 22.70
N LEU A 38 0.76 -0.94 23.83
CA LEU A 38 0.42 -2.13 24.64
C LEU A 38 -0.55 -3.06 23.93
N SER A 39 -1.54 -2.53 23.19
CA SER A 39 -2.48 -3.33 22.41
C SER A 39 -1.77 -4.10 21.30
N ILE A 40 -0.94 -3.42 20.50
CA ILE A 40 -0.13 -4.06 19.45
C ILE A 40 0.83 -5.08 20.06
N GLY A 41 1.49 -4.76 21.17
CA GLY A 41 2.38 -5.68 21.87
C GLY A 41 1.69 -6.95 22.34
N ALA A 42 0.52 -6.82 22.98
CA ALA A 42 -0.28 -7.96 23.43
C ALA A 42 -0.82 -8.79 22.24
N LEU A 43 -1.25 -8.13 21.16
CA LEU A 43 -1.69 -8.81 19.94
C LEU A 43 -0.56 -9.63 19.33
N MET A 44 0.64 -9.06 19.22
CA MET A 44 1.81 -9.78 18.68
C MET A 44 2.20 -10.99 19.53
N LEU A 45 1.99 -10.95 20.84
CA LEU A 45 2.18 -12.12 21.71
C LEU A 45 1.12 -13.20 21.45
N ALA A 46 -0.15 -12.81 21.31
CA ALA A 46 -1.22 -13.73 20.95
C ALA A 46 -0.96 -14.43 19.60
N LEU A 47 -0.54 -13.66 18.59
CA LEU A 47 -0.22 -14.17 17.25
C LEU A 47 1.03 -15.07 17.21
N ARG A 48 1.92 -14.94 18.18
CA ARG A 48 3.14 -15.77 18.35
C ARG A 48 2.96 -16.96 19.29
N SER A 49 1.75 -17.16 19.83
CA SER A 49 1.43 -18.33 20.64
C SER A 49 1.76 -19.63 19.88
N PRO A 50 2.08 -20.75 20.55
CA PRO A 50 2.27 -22.03 19.87
C PRO A 50 1.04 -22.49 19.08
N ASN A 51 -0.16 -22.17 19.61
CA ASN A 51 -1.46 -22.45 18.98
C ASN A 51 -2.29 -21.16 18.91
N PRO A 52 -1.95 -20.20 18.03
CA PRO A 52 -2.74 -18.98 17.87
C PRO A 52 -4.06 -19.31 17.20
N GLU A 53 -5.09 -18.60 17.65
CA GLU A 53 -6.42 -18.66 17.06
C GLU A 53 -6.38 -18.17 15.59
N PRO A 54 -7.26 -18.70 14.71
CA PRO A 54 -7.36 -18.19 13.35
C PRO A 54 -7.78 -16.73 13.30
N MET A 55 -7.24 -15.94 12.36
CA MET A 55 -7.53 -14.51 12.27
C MET A 55 -9.02 -14.23 12.08
N VAL A 56 -9.74 -15.07 11.32
CA VAL A 56 -11.19 -14.93 11.12
C VAL A 56 -11.94 -15.02 12.46
N LYS A 57 -11.48 -15.86 13.38
CA LYS A 57 -12.03 -15.96 14.74
C LYS A 57 -11.72 -14.70 15.57
N LEU A 58 -10.54 -14.11 15.37
CA LEU A 58 -10.19 -12.83 15.99
C LEU A 58 -11.09 -11.69 15.49
N LEU A 59 -11.47 -11.68 14.20
CA LEU A 59 -12.43 -10.68 13.67
C LEU A 59 -13.79 -10.72 14.38
N GLU A 60 -14.23 -11.91 14.80
CA GLU A 60 -15.45 -12.10 15.59
C GLU A 60 -15.31 -11.65 17.05
N GLY A 61 -14.14 -11.13 17.45
CA GLY A 61 -13.80 -10.80 18.83
C GLY A 61 -13.52 -12.02 19.71
N ARG A 62 -13.37 -13.20 19.11
CA ARG A 62 -13.18 -14.48 19.81
C ARG A 62 -11.73 -14.91 19.77
N GLY A 63 -10.91 -14.37 20.67
CA GLY A 63 -9.52 -14.84 20.86
C GLY A 63 -9.21 -15.25 22.29
N ASP A 64 -7.99 -15.76 22.48
CA ASP A 64 -7.44 -16.17 23.76
C ASP A 64 -7.30 -14.99 24.76
N THR A 65 -6.87 -15.28 25.98
CA THR A 65 -6.72 -14.25 27.03
C THR A 65 -5.77 -13.11 26.63
N MET A 66 -4.73 -13.40 25.84
CA MET A 66 -3.78 -12.38 25.37
C MET A 66 -4.42 -11.48 24.33
N TYR A 67 -5.20 -12.04 23.42
CA TYR A 67 -6.00 -11.29 22.47
C TYR A 67 -7.08 -10.44 23.16
N GLN A 68 -7.80 -10.98 24.15
CA GLN A 68 -8.77 -10.19 24.93
C GLN A 68 -8.10 -9.02 25.66
N THR A 69 -6.88 -9.24 26.15
CA THR A 69 -6.05 -8.17 26.74
C THR A 69 -5.70 -7.11 25.69
N ALA A 70 -5.29 -7.53 24.49
CA ALA A 70 -5.00 -6.64 23.36
C ALA A 70 -6.20 -5.78 22.97
N MET A 71 -7.38 -6.41 22.84
CA MET A 71 -8.65 -5.73 22.56
C MET A 71 -9.05 -4.74 23.65
N THR A 72 -8.80 -5.07 24.92
CA THR A 72 -9.05 -4.17 26.05
C THR A 72 -8.18 -2.92 25.96
N TYR A 73 -6.89 -3.07 25.65
CA TYR A 73 -6.00 -1.91 25.47
C TYR A 73 -6.35 -1.10 24.22
N HIS A 74 -6.75 -1.77 23.14
CA HIS A 74 -7.21 -1.10 21.92
C HIS A 74 -8.47 -0.26 22.17
N ALA A 75 -9.46 -0.81 22.87
CA ALA A 75 -10.67 -0.09 23.25
C ALA A 75 -10.36 1.12 24.14
N LYS A 76 -9.42 0.99 25.09
CA LYS A 76 -8.94 2.12 25.90
C LYS A 76 -8.30 3.20 25.05
N ALA A 77 -7.43 2.84 24.11
CA ALA A 77 -6.79 3.79 23.20
C ALA A 77 -7.81 4.53 22.35
N THR A 78 -8.73 3.82 21.69
CA THR A 78 -9.78 4.43 20.86
C THR A 78 -10.68 5.36 21.67
N THR A 79 -11.09 4.95 22.86
CA THR A 79 -11.93 5.77 23.75
C THR A 79 -11.18 7.02 24.23
N ALA A 80 -9.90 6.89 24.59
CA ALA A 80 -9.06 8.01 25.00
C ALA A 80 -8.86 9.02 23.87
N LEU A 81 -8.54 8.55 22.65
CA LEU A 81 -8.39 9.42 21.48
C LEU A 81 -9.70 10.14 21.17
N HIS A 82 -10.81 9.41 21.11
CA HIS A 82 -12.12 9.98 20.81
C HIS A 82 -12.54 11.03 21.85
N THR A 83 -12.36 10.73 23.14
CA THR A 83 -12.65 11.67 24.23
C THR A 83 -11.81 12.93 24.11
N ARG A 84 -10.51 12.79 23.80
CA ARG A 84 -9.60 13.92 23.62
C ARG A 84 -9.95 14.75 22.38
N MET A 85 -10.33 14.11 21.27
CA MET A 85 -10.80 14.81 20.08
C MET A 85 -12.10 15.58 20.33
N LEU A 86 -12.99 15.10 21.20
CA LEU A 86 -14.24 15.80 21.53
C LEU A 86 -14.08 16.92 22.55
N LYS A 87 -13.27 16.70 23.60
CA LYS A 87 -13.18 17.63 24.75
C LYS A 87 -11.99 18.60 24.67
N GLU A 88 -10.94 18.20 23.98
CA GLU A 88 -9.61 18.81 24.05
C GLU A 88 -9.03 19.02 22.64
N PHE A 89 -9.88 19.19 21.63
CA PHE A 89 -9.44 19.34 20.23
C PHE A 89 -8.42 20.46 20.03
N HIS A 90 -8.51 21.54 20.81
CA HIS A 90 -7.62 22.69 20.71
C HIS A 90 -6.24 22.46 21.36
N THR A 91 -6.10 21.47 22.24
CA THR A 91 -4.86 21.20 22.98
C THR A 91 -4.11 19.98 22.42
N ILE A 92 -4.79 19.12 21.65
CA ILE A 92 -4.16 17.95 21.03
C ILE A 92 -3.30 18.38 19.83
N SER A 93 -2.02 17.98 19.85
CA SER A 93 -1.16 18.23 18.69
C SER A 93 -1.56 17.32 17.53
N ARG A 94 -1.51 17.83 16.28
CA ARG A 94 -1.70 17.03 15.06
C ARG A 94 -0.78 15.81 15.03
N ARG A 95 0.47 15.99 15.46
CA ARG A 95 1.45 14.92 15.67
C ARG A 95 0.85 13.77 16.48
N ASN A 96 0.29 14.09 17.64
CA ASN A 96 -0.30 13.11 18.54
C ASN A 96 -1.48 12.38 17.88
N VAL A 97 -2.36 13.11 17.19
CA VAL A 97 -3.49 12.51 16.46
C VAL A 97 -2.98 11.52 15.41
N LEU A 98 -2.04 11.91 14.55
CA LEU A 98 -1.54 11.06 13.46
C LEU A 98 -0.82 9.81 13.96
N ILE A 99 -0.05 9.94 15.04
CA ILE A 99 0.61 8.80 15.67
C ILE A 99 -0.43 7.81 16.19
N ASN A 100 -1.42 8.28 16.93
CA ASN A 100 -2.49 7.41 17.44
C ASN A 100 -3.28 6.77 16.29
N MET A 101 -3.68 7.55 15.28
CA MET A 101 -4.42 7.03 14.11
C MET A 101 -3.64 5.96 13.37
N PHE A 102 -2.31 6.13 13.19
CA PHE A 102 -1.48 5.12 12.55
C PHE A 102 -1.35 3.85 13.40
N LEU A 103 -1.21 3.96 14.72
CA LEU A 103 -1.14 2.78 15.61
C LEU A 103 -2.46 2.02 15.64
N LEU A 104 -3.60 2.72 15.72
CA LEU A 104 -4.92 2.12 15.65
C LEU A 104 -5.16 1.45 14.29
N PHE A 105 -4.78 2.13 13.20
CA PHE A 105 -4.81 1.57 11.85
C PHE A 105 -3.99 0.27 11.75
N LEU A 106 -2.77 0.26 12.27
CA LEU A 106 -1.93 -0.94 12.28
C LEU A 106 -2.58 -2.07 13.09
N PHE A 107 -3.17 -1.78 14.25
CA PHE A 107 -3.87 -2.80 15.03
C PHE A 107 -5.00 -3.45 14.21
N GLU A 108 -5.87 -2.64 13.60
CA GLU A 108 -6.96 -3.14 12.74
C GLU A 108 -6.43 -3.94 11.55
N LEU A 109 -5.32 -3.50 10.95
CA LEU A 109 -4.68 -4.21 9.84
C LEU A 109 -4.08 -5.56 10.29
N LEU A 110 -3.46 -5.61 11.46
CA LEU A 110 -2.87 -6.84 12.02
C LEU A 110 -3.90 -7.89 12.40
N ILE A 111 -5.11 -7.48 12.82
CA ILE A 111 -6.24 -8.40 13.04
C ILE A 111 -6.96 -8.76 11.73
N GLY A 112 -6.68 -8.03 10.65
CA GLY A 112 -7.34 -8.19 9.35
C GLY A 112 -8.72 -7.53 9.27
N ASN A 113 -9.05 -6.58 10.14
CA ASN A 113 -10.29 -5.81 10.07
C ASN A 113 -10.14 -4.70 9.02
N THR A 114 -10.21 -5.10 7.75
CA THR A 114 -9.94 -4.19 6.62
C THR A 114 -10.93 -3.03 6.58
N THR A 115 -12.18 -3.21 7.01
CA THR A 115 -13.19 -2.15 7.07
C THR A 115 -12.80 -1.05 8.06
N ALA A 116 -12.44 -1.40 9.29
CA ALA A 116 -12.01 -0.40 10.28
C ALA A 116 -10.67 0.25 9.88
N ALA A 117 -9.73 -0.53 9.37
CA ALA A 117 -8.47 -0.02 8.84
C ALA A 117 -8.69 0.98 7.69
N ASP A 118 -9.60 0.69 6.76
CA ASP A 118 -9.97 1.58 5.64
C ASP A 118 -10.54 2.92 6.14
N GLN A 119 -11.43 2.87 7.15
CA GLN A 119 -12.01 4.07 7.76
C GLN A 119 -10.98 4.92 8.51
N LEU A 120 -10.12 4.29 9.32
CA LEU A 120 -9.06 4.99 10.06
C LEU A 120 -8.07 5.65 9.11
N LEU A 121 -7.65 4.93 8.07
CA LEU A 121 -6.73 5.45 7.06
C LEU A 121 -7.33 6.64 6.30
N MET A 122 -8.59 6.53 5.86
CA MET A 122 -9.31 7.63 5.20
C MET A 122 -9.38 8.86 6.11
N SER A 123 -9.84 8.67 7.35
CA SER A 123 -10.00 9.76 8.33
C SER A 123 -8.67 10.42 8.65
N SER A 124 -7.58 9.64 8.78
CA SER A 124 -6.24 10.17 9.05
C SER A 124 -5.73 11.08 7.93
N VAL A 125 -6.00 10.73 6.67
CA VAL A 125 -5.57 11.55 5.53
C VAL A 125 -6.45 12.79 5.35
N GLU A 126 -7.74 12.72 5.63
CA GLU A 126 -8.61 13.91 5.62
C GLU A 126 -8.19 14.92 6.70
N LEU A 127 -7.80 14.46 7.89
CA LEU A 127 -7.21 15.31 8.94
C LEU A 127 -5.89 15.96 8.49
N LEU A 128 -5.09 15.29 7.66
CA LEU A 128 -3.88 15.89 7.08
C LEU A 128 -4.23 17.07 6.15
N LYS A 129 -5.34 17.00 5.40
CA LYS A 129 -5.73 18.00 4.40
C LYS A 129 -6.27 19.30 5.01
N GLN A 130 -7.02 19.22 6.11
CA GLN A 130 -7.65 20.39 6.76
C GLN A 130 -6.67 21.54 7.08
N LYS A 131 -5.37 21.24 7.31
CA LYS A 131 -4.34 22.26 7.55
C LYS A 131 -3.75 22.86 6.26
N HIS A 132 -3.76 22.15 5.14
CA HIS A 132 -3.27 22.68 3.87
C HIS A 132 -4.23 23.76 3.35
N ASP A 133 -5.55 23.56 3.53
CA ASP A 133 -6.55 24.55 3.12
C ASP A 133 -6.54 25.81 4.00
N GLN A 134 -6.25 25.72 5.30
CA GLN A 134 -6.14 26.92 6.16
C GLN A 134 -4.92 27.79 5.84
N LEU A 135 -3.76 27.19 5.55
CA LEU A 135 -2.57 27.93 5.11
C LEU A 135 -2.75 28.50 3.70
N VAL A 136 -3.42 27.79 2.79
CA VAL A 136 -3.71 28.28 1.43
C VAL A 136 -4.71 29.45 1.47
N VAL A 137 -5.68 29.45 2.39
CA VAL A 137 -6.61 30.59 2.57
C VAL A 137 -5.91 31.81 3.20
N GLU A 138 -5.00 31.61 4.15
CA GLU A 138 -4.19 32.70 4.72
C GLU A 138 -3.20 33.28 3.69
N ILE A 139 -2.55 32.43 2.88
CA ILE A 139 -1.61 32.83 1.82
C ILE A 139 -2.35 33.50 0.64
N ASN A 140 -3.55 33.05 0.28
CA ASN A 140 -4.33 33.65 -0.80
C ASN A 140 -4.97 35.00 -0.44
N SER A 141 -4.96 35.40 0.84
CA SER A 141 -5.41 36.72 1.27
C SER A 141 -4.39 37.83 1.02
N GLN A 142 -3.17 37.50 0.56
CA GLN A 142 -2.15 38.45 0.12
C GLN A 142 -1.55 37.99 -1.21
N HIS A 143 -2.02 38.57 -2.31
CA HIS A 143 -1.53 38.29 -3.65
C HIS A 143 -0.02 38.56 -3.78
N HIS A 144 0.77 37.51 -4.05
CA HIS A 144 1.83 37.55 -5.07
C HIS A 144 2.01 36.16 -5.68
N ALA A 145 2.12 36.15 -7.01
CA ALA A 145 2.54 35.00 -7.80
C ALA A 145 3.96 34.54 -7.40
N GLN A 146 4.23 33.25 -7.61
CA GLN A 146 5.48 32.53 -7.32
C GLN A 146 5.67 32.18 -5.83
N ASP A 147 5.18 31.00 -5.45
CA ASP A 147 6.07 29.89 -5.14
C ASP A 147 5.30 28.58 -5.11
N LEU A 148 5.79 27.61 -5.86
CA LEU A 148 5.34 26.23 -5.86
C LEU A 148 5.67 25.65 -4.48
N HIS A 149 4.76 25.79 -3.52
CA HIS A 149 5.02 25.46 -2.13
C HIS A 149 5.47 24.01 -1.98
N ASN A 150 6.77 23.91 -1.70
CA ASN A 150 7.47 22.71 -1.33
C ASN A 150 6.79 22.04 -0.14
N TYR A 151 6.71 20.71 -0.20
CA TYR A 151 6.52 19.83 0.95
C TYR A 151 7.75 19.95 1.88
N VAL A 152 8.01 21.14 2.45
CA VAL A 152 9.12 21.41 3.35
C VAL A 152 8.67 22.47 4.35
N ALA A 153 7.94 22.04 5.38
CA ALA A 153 8.27 22.50 6.70
C ALA A 153 9.06 21.33 7.32
N PRO A 154 10.38 21.44 7.51
CA PRO A 154 11.09 20.47 8.31
C PRO A 154 10.53 20.61 9.71
N SER A 155 9.67 19.70 10.13
CA SER A 155 9.58 19.42 11.56
C SER A 155 10.97 18.97 11.96
N ASN A 156 11.58 19.55 13.00
CA ASN A 156 12.83 19.07 13.60
C ASN A 156 12.69 17.64 14.21
N ASP A 157 11.68 16.89 13.80
CA ASP A 157 11.33 15.54 14.23
C ASP A 157 11.16 14.64 13.01
N ASP A 158 12.27 14.05 12.57
CA ASP A 158 12.39 13.21 11.37
C ASP A 158 11.34 12.08 11.29
N GLY A 159 10.78 11.63 12.42
CA GLY A 159 9.80 10.54 12.42
C GLY A 159 8.37 10.99 12.17
N LEU A 160 8.00 12.24 12.47
CA LEU A 160 6.66 12.76 12.14
C LEU A 160 6.52 12.97 10.63
N ASP A 161 7.58 13.47 9.98
CA ASP A 161 7.66 13.59 8.52
C ASP A 161 7.49 12.23 7.82
N GLN A 162 8.00 11.15 8.42
CA GLN A 162 7.77 9.78 7.90
C GLN A 162 6.31 9.36 8.04
N ALA A 163 5.67 9.61 9.19
CA ALA A 163 4.27 9.27 9.42
C ALA A 163 3.30 10.05 8.52
N GLU A 164 3.52 11.36 8.35
CA GLU A 164 2.73 12.20 7.45
C GLU A 164 2.85 11.76 5.99
N ARG A 165 4.02 11.25 5.59
CA ARG A 165 4.26 10.74 4.22
C ARG A 165 3.76 9.32 4.02
N ILE A 166 3.70 8.48 5.06
CA ILE A 166 3.35 7.07 4.90
C ILE A 166 1.84 6.82 4.81
N LEU A 167 1.01 7.60 5.50
CA LEU A 167 -0.45 7.42 5.46
C LEU A 167 -1.04 7.61 4.04
N PRO A 168 -0.74 8.69 3.30
CA PRO A 168 -1.19 8.82 1.91
C PRO A 168 -0.66 7.70 1.00
N ARG A 169 0.52 7.16 1.31
CA ARG A 169 1.09 6.02 0.57
C ARG A 169 0.30 4.75 0.82
N PHE A 170 0.01 4.40 2.07
CA PHE A 170 -0.84 3.25 2.39
C PHE A 170 -2.19 3.37 1.68
N GLN A 171 -2.79 4.56 1.69
CA GLN A 171 -4.06 4.80 1.00
C GLN A 171 -3.99 4.43 -0.49
N ILE A 172 -2.94 4.83 -1.18
CA ILE A 172 -2.77 4.56 -2.61
C ILE A 172 -2.37 3.11 -2.90
N PHE A 173 -1.38 2.57 -2.19
CA PHE A 173 -0.85 1.24 -2.49
C PHE A 173 -1.80 0.11 -2.08
N LEU A 174 -2.51 0.24 -0.95
CA LEU A 174 -3.51 -0.76 -0.55
C LEU A 174 -4.67 -0.82 -1.55
N SER A 175 -5.19 0.34 -1.95
CA SER A 175 -6.32 0.41 -2.89
C SER A 175 -5.98 0.01 -4.32
N LEU A 176 -4.72 0.16 -4.74
CA LEU A 176 -4.26 -0.29 -6.05
C LEU A 176 -4.10 -1.81 -6.12
N THR A 177 -3.79 -2.45 -4.99
CA THR A 177 -3.41 -3.87 -4.95
C THR A 177 -4.55 -4.79 -4.55
N THR A 178 -5.58 -4.28 -3.88
CA THR A 178 -6.72 -5.09 -3.44
C THR A 178 -8.00 -4.25 -3.28
N PRO A 179 -9.18 -4.80 -3.64
CA PRO A 179 -10.46 -4.13 -3.42
C PRO A 179 -10.96 -4.21 -1.96
N LEU A 180 -10.14 -4.71 -1.03
CA LEU A 180 -10.46 -4.78 0.40
C LEU A 180 -10.52 -3.41 1.10
N PHE A 181 -10.05 -2.35 0.44
CA PHE A 181 -10.03 -0.97 0.96
C PHE A 181 -10.81 -0.02 0.02
N PRO A 182 -12.12 -0.21 -0.14
CA PRO A 182 -12.93 0.50 -1.13
C PRO A 182 -12.98 2.02 -0.89
N LEU A 183 -12.96 2.50 0.36
CA LEU A 183 -13.07 3.94 0.66
C LEU A 183 -11.88 4.71 0.10
N GLN A 184 -10.69 4.11 0.06
CA GLN A 184 -9.51 4.75 -0.50
C GLN A 184 -9.65 5.09 -1.99
N THR A 185 -10.36 4.26 -2.77
CA THR A 185 -10.59 4.52 -4.20
C THR A 185 -11.39 5.80 -4.42
N THR A 186 -12.35 6.09 -3.53
CA THR A 186 -13.19 7.31 -3.59
C THR A 186 -12.39 8.59 -3.33
N CYS A 187 -11.22 8.47 -2.69
CA CYS A 187 -10.37 9.59 -2.34
C CYS A 187 -9.36 9.96 -3.43
N TRP A 188 -9.11 9.09 -4.41
CA TRP A 188 -8.11 9.33 -5.47
C TRP A 188 -8.27 10.68 -6.18
N PRO A 189 -9.49 11.14 -6.56
CA PRO A 189 -9.66 12.43 -7.26
C PRO A 189 -9.11 13.62 -6.48
N ARG A 190 -9.13 13.54 -5.14
CA ARG A 190 -8.75 14.62 -4.22
C ARG A 190 -7.23 14.73 -3.99
N LEU A 191 -6.43 13.77 -4.47
CA LEU A 191 -4.99 13.73 -4.21
C LEU A 191 -4.19 14.48 -5.30
N PRO A 192 -3.09 15.18 -4.96
CA PRO A 192 -2.29 15.89 -5.95
C PRO A 192 -1.57 14.91 -6.88
N SER A 193 -1.78 15.07 -8.19
CA SER A 193 -1.27 14.16 -9.23
C SER A 193 -0.36 14.81 -10.27
N ARG A 194 -0.01 16.10 -10.08
CA ARG A 194 0.84 16.82 -11.02
C ARG A 194 2.31 16.42 -10.85
N PRO A 195 3.07 16.26 -11.95
CA PRO A 195 4.51 16.11 -11.86
C PRO A 195 5.07 17.37 -11.19
N ILE A 196 5.97 17.20 -10.22
CA ILE A 196 6.72 18.33 -9.68
C ILE A 196 7.97 18.48 -10.55
N PRO A 197 8.32 19.71 -10.97
CA PRO A 197 9.67 20.03 -11.39
C PRO A 197 10.61 19.79 -10.20
N GLY A 198 11.24 18.61 -10.16
CA GLY A 198 12.14 18.21 -9.09
C GLY A 198 13.52 17.92 -9.65
N ASN A 199 14.54 18.43 -8.98
CA ASN A 199 15.93 18.07 -9.29
C ASN A 199 16.15 16.61 -8.91
N MET A 200 16.81 15.85 -9.79
CA MET A 200 17.28 14.51 -9.47
C MET A 200 18.22 14.56 -8.25
N PRO A 201 18.22 13.53 -7.38
CA PRO A 201 19.09 13.52 -6.22
C PRO A 201 20.56 13.64 -6.65
N ALA A 202 21.28 14.58 -6.04
CA ALA A 202 22.72 14.72 -6.26
C ALA A 202 23.49 13.49 -5.78
N ILE A 203 24.69 13.27 -6.31
CA ILE A 203 25.53 12.10 -5.98
C ILE A 203 25.79 11.99 -4.47
N ASN A 204 25.93 13.12 -3.78
CA ASN A 204 26.22 13.22 -2.35
C ASN A 204 24.97 13.20 -1.44
N THR A 205 23.76 13.03 -2.00
CA THR A 205 22.51 12.94 -1.21
C THR A 205 22.62 11.81 -0.18
N SER A 206 22.16 12.03 1.06
CA SER A 206 22.12 10.98 2.08
C SER A 206 21.13 9.87 1.69
N PHE A 207 21.25 8.69 2.29
CA PHE A 207 20.32 7.58 2.02
C PHE A 207 18.88 7.95 2.39
N GLU A 208 18.70 8.59 3.54
CA GLU A 208 17.42 8.98 4.10
C GLU A 208 16.75 10.06 3.22
N GLN A 209 17.53 11.03 2.76
CA GLN A 209 17.04 12.08 1.86
C GLN A 209 16.69 11.51 0.48
N PHE A 210 17.52 10.60 -0.06
CA PHE A 210 17.22 9.91 -1.32
C PHE A 210 15.91 9.14 -1.22
N GLY A 211 15.74 8.34 -0.16
CA GLY A 211 14.52 7.57 0.09
C GLY A 211 13.29 8.47 0.23
N ALA A 212 13.41 9.60 0.92
CA ALA A 212 12.34 10.59 1.03
C ALA A 212 11.93 11.19 -0.33
N MET A 213 12.91 11.58 -1.16
CA MET A 213 12.67 12.12 -2.50
C MET A 213 12.01 11.08 -3.40
N TRP A 214 12.54 9.84 -3.41
CA TRP A 214 11.96 8.71 -4.13
C TRP A 214 10.52 8.45 -3.69
N ASN A 215 10.29 8.38 -2.37
CA ASN A 215 8.98 8.12 -1.81
C ASN A 215 7.97 9.21 -2.22
N SER A 216 8.36 10.47 -2.20
CA SER A 216 7.50 11.57 -2.64
C SER A 216 7.14 11.46 -4.12
N PHE A 217 8.15 11.24 -4.96
CA PHE A 217 7.99 11.11 -6.41
C PHE A 217 7.07 9.95 -6.78
N ILE A 218 7.38 8.74 -6.29
CA ILE A 218 6.66 7.53 -6.66
C ILE A 218 5.19 7.58 -6.23
N THR A 219 4.90 8.20 -5.08
CA THR A 219 3.52 8.38 -4.60
C THR A 219 2.70 9.21 -5.59
N ARG A 220 3.25 10.32 -6.07
CA ARG A 220 2.57 11.19 -7.05
C ARG A 220 2.40 10.53 -8.40
N ALA A 221 3.41 9.79 -8.86
CA ALA A 221 3.33 9.03 -10.11
C ALA A 221 2.21 7.98 -10.04
N VAL A 222 2.09 7.25 -8.91
CA VAL A 222 1.00 6.29 -8.73
C VAL A 222 -0.36 6.99 -8.59
N ILE A 223 -0.46 8.12 -7.88
CA ILE A 223 -1.70 8.93 -7.83
C ILE A 223 -2.14 9.31 -9.26
N PHE A 224 -1.22 9.74 -10.11
CA PHE A 224 -1.52 10.03 -11.51
C PHE A 224 -2.06 8.80 -12.25
N VAL A 225 -1.41 7.64 -12.10
CA VAL A 225 -1.85 6.38 -12.71
C VAL A 225 -3.27 6.03 -12.29
N VAL A 226 -3.57 6.05 -10.99
CA VAL A 226 -4.90 5.63 -10.49
C VAL A 226 -6.00 6.60 -10.93
N LYS A 227 -5.70 7.91 -11.03
CA LYS A 227 -6.61 8.89 -11.62
C LYS A 227 -6.81 8.69 -13.11
N ALA A 228 -5.75 8.39 -13.86
CA ALA A 228 -5.85 8.09 -15.29
C ALA A 228 -6.71 6.83 -15.52
N ILE A 229 -6.58 5.81 -14.65
CA ILE A 229 -7.42 4.62 -14.69
C ILE A 229 -8.89 4.98 -14.40
N GLN A 230 -9.17 5.76 -13.34
CA GLN A 230 -10.53 6.21 -13.01
C GLN A 230 -11.18 7.10 -14.08
N GLY A 231 -10.44 8.06 -14.63
CA GLY A 231 -10.96 8.99 -15.64
C GLY A 231 -11.52 8.26 -16.87
N ARG A 232 -10.94 7.11 -17.23
CA ARG A 232 -11.47 6.27 -18.32
C ARG A 232 -12.82 5.65 -18.00
N HIS A 233 -13.06 5.30 -16.73
CA HIS A 233 -14.34 4.72 -16.32
C HIS A 233 -15.46 5.75 -16.37
N ASN A 234 -15.15 7.02 -16.15
CA ASN A 234 -16.13 8.10 -16.06
C ASN A 234 -16.37 8.82 -17.40
N GLY A 235 -15.63 8.48 -18.48
CA GLY A 235 -15.87 9.01 -19.82
C GLY A 235 -15.59 10.52 -19.99
N ASP A 236 -14.66 11.08 -19.21
CA ASP A 236 -14.43 12.54 -19.14
C ASP A 236 -13.89 13.14 -20.45
N HIS A 237 -14.41 14.31 -20.82
CA HIS A 237 -14.36 14.94 -22.15
C HIS A 237 -13.01 15.59 -22.52
N SER A 238 -12.82 15.78 -23.83
CA SER A 238 -11.58 15.91 -24.60
C SER A 238 -10.59 17.04 -24.26
N ASP A 239 -10.95 18.05 -23.48
CA ASP A 239 -10.18 19.31 -23.45
C ASP A 239 -8.91 19.24 -22.59
N LYS A 240 -8.77 18.22 -21.74
CA LYS A 240 -7.58 18.03 -20.87
C LYS A 240 -6.69 16.89 -21.33
N PHE A 241 -7.02 16.21 -22.42
CA PHE A 241 -6.32 14.98 -22.82
C PHE A 241 -4.86 15.25 -23.19
N GLU A 242 -4.58 16.33 -23.95
CA GLU A 242 -3.21 16.74 -24.29
C GLU A 242 -2.36 17.04 -23.05
N MET A 243 -2.87 17.87 -22.12
CA MET A 243 -2.19 18.17 -20.86
C MET A 243 -1.92 16.90 -20.02
N ILE A 244 -2.85 15.94 -20.03
CA ILE A 244 -2.69 14.67 -19.32
C ILE A 244 -1.59 13.81 -19.98
N LEU A 245 -1.51 13.80 -21.30
CA LEU A 245 -0.44 13.12 -22.04
C LEU A 245 0.93 13.77 -21.79
N ASP A 246 1.00 15.09 -21.71
CA ASP A 246 2.24 15.81 -21.38
C ASP A 246 2.73 15.49 -19.96
N HIS A 247 1.80 15.43 -19.00
CA HIS A 247 2.12 14.99 -17.64
C HIS A 247 2.65 13.55 -17.63
N ARG A 248 2.02 12.62 -18.38
CA ARG A 248 2.51 11.24 -18.51
C ARG A 248 3.91 11.19 -19.09
N THR A 249 4.18 11.97 -20.14
CA THR A 249 5.50 12.03 -20.79
C THR A 249 6.57 12.52 -19.81
N THR A 250 6.24 13.56 -19.03
CA THR A 250 7.11 14.08 -17.98
C THR A 250 7.43 13.02 -16.92
N PHE A 251 6.41 12.30 -16.42
CA PHE A 251 6.63 11.22 -15.45
C PHE A 251 7.49 10.09 -16.02
N LEU A 252 7.27 9.68 -17.28
CA LEU A 252 8.08 8.66 -17.93
C LEU A 252 9.54 9.07 -18.07
N GLN A 253 9.80 10.34 -18.44
CA GLN A 253 11.16 10.88 -18.48
C GLN A 253 11.83 10.87 -17.10
N GLN A 254 11.11 11.34 -16.08
CA GLN A 254 11.60 11.34 -14.70
C GLN A 254 11.84 9.92 -14.16
N LEU A 255 10.98 8.94 -14.48
CA LEU A 255 11.15 7.54 -14.09
C LEU A 255 12.43 6.93 -14.69
N ARG A 256 12.81 7.29 -15.91
CA ARG A 256 14.09 6.87 -16.51
C ARG A 256 15.28 7.49 -15.79
N GLN A 257 15.20 8.76 -15.43
CA GLN A 257 16.25 9.43 -14.65
C GLN A 257 16.39 8.81 -13.25
N TRP A 258 15.28 8.45 -12.62
CA TRP A 258 15.29 7.73 -11.34
C TRP A 258 15.92 6.35 -11.45
N GLU A 259 15.69 5.60 -12.53
CA GLU A 259 16.34 4.29 -12.75
C GLU A 259 17.87 4.43 -12.74
N VAL A 260 18.39 5.40 -13.51
CA VAL A 260 19.83 5.70 -13.55
C VAL A 260 20.35 6.07 -12.16
N ALA A 261 19.66 6.96 -11.44
CA ALA A 261 20.07 7.38 -10.10
C ALA A 261 20.06 6.22 -9.09
N ILE A 262 19.07 5.33 -9.16
CA ILE A 262 18.97 4.15 -8.29
C ILE A 262 20.11 3.18 -8.58
N LEU A 263 20.37 2.87 -9.85
CA LEU A 263 21.43 1.93 -10.27
C LEU A 263 22.82 2.43 -9.86
N LEU A 264 23.12 3.72 -10.10
CA LEU A 264 24.39 4.33 -9.67
C LEU A 264 24.61 4.21 -8.16
N ARG A 265 23.55 4.39 -7.37
CA ARG A 265 23.63 4.25 -5.91
C ARG A 265 23.76 2.80 -5.48
N LEU A 266 23.09 1.89 -6.18
CA LEU A 266 23.16 0.45 -5.91
C LEU A 266 24.56 -0.11 -6.16
N GLU A 267 25.24 0.32 -7.23
CA GLU A 267 26.63 -0.08 -7.53
C GLU A 267 27.63 0.40 -6.48
N ALA A 268 27.41 1.60 -5.92
CA ALA A 268 28.29 2.19 -4.92
C ALA A 268 28.01 1.71 -3.48
N GLU A 269 26.84 1.15 -3.20
CA GLU A 269 26.39 0.82 -1.86
C GLU A 269 26.99 -0.50 -1.35
N LYS A 270 27.73 -0.42 -0.25
CA LYS A 270 28.39 -1.58 0.39
C LYS A 270 27.58 -2.16 1.53
N ASN A 271 26.64 -1.40 2.09
CA ASN A 271 25.80 -1.88 3.18
C ASN A 271 24.70 -2.80 2.62
N PRO A 272 24.62 -4.07 3.08
CA PRO A 272 23.66 -5.04 2.53
C PRO A 272 22.20 -4.65 2.75
N ILE A 273 21.87 -3.96 3.85
CA ILE A 273 20.51 -3.48 4.14
C ILE A 273 20.14 -2.35 3.20
N ARG A 274 21.05 -1.40 2.96
CA ARG A 274 20.78 -0.28 2.03
C ARG A 274 20.74 -0.75 0.59
N SER A 275 21.63 -1.66 0.20
CA SER A 275 21.59 -2.31 -1.12
C SER A 275 20.25 -3.01 -1.34
N TYR A 276 19.74 -3.73 -0.33
CA TYR A 276 18.39 -4.31 -0.37
C TYR A 276 17.29 -3.25 -0.58
N LEU A 277 17.34 -2.12 0.14
CA LEU A 277 16.36 -1.05 -0.01
C LEU A 277 16.44 -0.36 -1.38
N PHE A 278 17.63 -0.18 -1.96
CA PHE A 278 17.78 0.32 -3.33
C PHE A 278 17.21 -0.65 -4.38
N ASN A 279 17.35 -1.96 -4.17
CA ASN A 279 16.69 -2.94 -5.04
C ASN A 279 15.16 -2.86 -4.95
N ILE A 280 14.60 -2.63 -3.75
CA ILE A 280 13.17 -2.33 -3.61
C ILE A 280 12.79 -1.07 -4.42
N PHE A 281 13.59 -0.01 -4.35
CA PHE A 281 13.34 1.19 -5.15
C PHE A 281 13.39 0.89 -6.65
N HIS A 282 14.34 0.06 -7.10
CA HIS A 282 14.46 -0.35 -8.49
C HIS A 282 13.25 -1.17 -8.96
N MET A 283 12.78 -2.13 -8.17
CA MET A 283 11.53 -2.87 -8.45
C MET A 283 10.33 -1.92 -8.54
N GLY A 284 10.20 -1.00 -7.58
CA GLY A 284 9.15 0.01 -7.57
C GLY A 284 9.19 0.92 -8.80
N GLN A 285 10.39 1.31 -9.25
CA GLN A 285 10.59 2.09 -10.47
C GLN A 285 10.09 1.33 -11.69
N LYS A 286 10.48 0.07 -11.88
CA LYS A 286 10.05 -0.73 -13.03
C LYS A 286 8.54 -0.90 -13.05
N VAL A 287 7.92 -1.21 -11.91
CA VAL A 287 6.46 -1.35 -11.82
C VAL A 287 5.74 -0.06 -12.18
N VAL A 288 6.17 1.09 -11.64
CA VAL A 288 5.50 2.36 -11.95
C VAL A 288 5.78 2.82 -13.37
N PHE A 289 6.94 2.49 -13.95
CA PHE A 289 7.20 2.71 -15.38
C PHE A 289 6.22 1.92 -16.27
N ILE A 290 5.99 0.64 -15.96
CA ILE A 290 5.00 -0.18 -16.69
C ILE A 290 3.59 0.40 -16.50
N LEU A 291 3.19 0.67 -15.25
CA LEU A 291 1.88 1.26 -14.94
C LEU A 291 1.64 2.57 -15.70
N MET A 292 2.62 3.48 -15.68
CA MET A 292 2.57 4.76 -16.39
C MET A 292 2.54 4.58 -17.91
N SER A 293 3.23 3.57 -18.43
CA SER A 293 3.21 3.24 -19.87
C SER A 293 1.85 2.70 -20.31
N CYS A 294 1.17 1.93 -19.48
CA CYS A 294 -0.09 1.28 -19.81
C CYS A 294 -1.34 2.02 -19.29
N CYS A 295 -1.18 3.14 -18.57
CA CYS A 295 -2.28 3.83 -17.88
C CYS A 295 -3.33 4.48 -18.79
N PHE A 296 -3.22 4.36 -20.12
CA PHE A 296 -4.24 4.74 -21.12
C PHE A 296 -4.71 3.59 -22.04
N ASP A 297 -4.21 2.36 -21.86
CA ASP A 297 -4.78 1.17 -22.49
C ASP A 297 -5.90 0.54 -21.65
N SER A 298 -7.12 0.49 -22.18
CA SER A 298 -8.30 -0.06 -21.50
C SER A 298 -8.43 -1.57 -21.66
N THR A 299 -7.65 -2.17 -22.56
CA THR A 299 -7.69 -3.59 -22.90
C THR A 299 -6.70 -4.43 -22.08
N GLU A 300 -5.76 -3.77 -21.39
CA GLU A 300 -4.64 -4.39 -20.66
C GLU A 300 -3.70 -5.24 -21.52
N MET A 301 -3.67 -4.96 -22.83
CA MET A 301 -2.90 -5.71 -23.81
C MET A 301 -1.48 -5.17 -23.95
N LEU A 302 -1.28 -3.86 -23.72
CA LEU A 302 0.04 -3.22 -23.77
C LEU A 302 1.02 -3.78 -22.74
N TYR A 303 0.54 -4.45 -21.68
CA TYR A 303 1.41 -5.06 -20.67
C TYR A 303 2.34 -6.15 -21.27
N ASP A 304 1.97 -6.79 -22.38
CA ASP A 304 2.79 -7.85 -23.00
C ASP A 304 4.15 -7.36 -23.48
N GLN A 305 4.26 -6.07 -23.79
CA GLN A 305 5.53 -5.47 -24.22
C GLN A 305 6.59 -5.48 -23.10
N PHE A 306 6.17 -5.76 -21.86
CA PHE A 306 7.01 -5.71 -20.66
C PHE A 306 7.31 -7.10 -20.07
N ASN A 307 7.10 -8.19 -20.80
CA ASN A 307 7.36 -9.56 -20.29
C ASN A 307 8.80 -9.76 -19.77
N SER A 308 9.80 -9.20 -20.45
CA SER A 308 11.20 -9.22 -19.96
C SER A 308 11.33 -8.47 -18.64
N THR A 309 10.77 -7.27 -18.55
CA THR A 309 10.78 -6.45 -17.32
C THR A 309 10.02 -7.12 -16.18
N PHE A 310 8.89 -7.79 -16.45
CA PHE A 310 8.18 -8.59 -15.45
C PHE A 310 9.05 -9.73 -14.90
N ARG A 311 9.79 -10.42 -15.77
CA ARG A 311 10.71 -11.48 -15.36
C ARG A 311 11.87 -10.94 -14.52
N GLU A 312 12.43 -9.78 -14.88
CA GLU A 312 13.43 -9.08 -14.07
C GLU A 312 12.90 -8.73 -12.68
N ILE A 313 11.67 -8.20 -12.59
CA ILE A 313 11.02 -7.86 -11.33
C ILE A 313 10.90 -9.09 -10.42
N VAL A 314 10.39 -10.21 -10.95
CA VAL A 314 10.24 -11.46 -10.18
C VAL A 314 11.61 -11.98 -9.73
N SER A 315 12.60 -11.99 -10.62
CA SER A 315 13.97 -12.41 -10.32
C SER A 315 14.61 -11.56 -9.21
N MET A 316 14.41 -10.24 -9.25
CA MET A 316 14.86 -9.35 -8.17
C MET A 316 14.16 -9.69 -6.86
N ALA A 317 12.83 -9.83 -6.85
CA ALA A 317 12.09 -10.20 -5.65
C ALA A 317 12.56 -11.54 -5.05
N CYS A 318 12.85 -12.53 -5.90
CA CYS A 318 13.35 -13.85 -5.50
C CYS A 318 14.79 -13.84 -4.98
N SER A 319 15.67 -13.05 -5.60
CA SER A 319 17.11 -13.04 -5.26
C SER A 319 17.39 -12.33 -3.93
N PHE A 320 16.58 -11.32 -3.58
CA PHE A 320 16.84 -10.43 -2.43
C PHE A 320 16.28 -10.88 -1.07
N GLY A 321 16.05 -12.18 -0.90
CA GLY A 321 15.77 -12.80 0.41
C GLY A 321 16.67 -13.99 0.77
N GLY A 322 17.61 -14.33 -0.12
CA GLY A 322 18.02 -15.73 -0.23
C GLY A 322 16.81 -16.63 -0.53
N ALA A 323 17.04 -17.92 -0.74
CA ALA A 323 15.94 -18.87 -0.98
C ALA A 323 14.99 -19.06 0.23
N SER A 324 15.08 -18.26 1.30
CA SER A 324 14.46 -18.53 2.61
C SER A 324 13.84 -17.33 3.34
N ARG A 325 13.87 -16.09 2.82
CA ARG A 325 13.26 -14.95 3.53
C ARG A 325 11.76 -15.13 3.67
N ARG A 326 11.28 -14.99 4.91
CA ARG A 326 9.87 -15.01 5.29
C ARG A 326 9.59 -13.70 5.99
N PHE A 327 8.50 -13.04 5.59
CA PHE A 327 8.09 -11.79 6.19
C PHE A 327 7.47 -12.10 7.55
N SER A 328 7.81 -11.30 8.55
CA SER A 328 7.06 -11.27 9.80
C SER A 328 5.62 -10.82 9.57
N GLN A 329 4.76 -11.01 10.57
CA GLN A 329 3.39 -10.53 10.57
C GLN A 329 3.30 -9.02 10.27
N ILE A 330 4.21 -8.24 10.88
CA ILE A 330 4.25 -6.78 10.73
C ILE A 330 4.82 -6.37 9.38
N GLU A 331 5.91 -6.99 8.93
CA GLU A 331 6.45 -6.72 7.59
C GLU A 331 5.39 -6.99 6.53
N THR A 332 4.64 -8.10 6.66
CA THR A 332 3.56 -8.44 5.74
C THR A 332 2.47 -7.38 5.74
N ALA A 333 2.01 -6.94 6.92
CA ALA A 333 0.94 -5.94 7.04
C ALA A 333 1.37 -4.56 6.50
N LEU A 334 2.63 -4.17 6.70
CA LEU A 334 3.13 -2.83 6.34
C LEU A 334 3.87 -2.76 4.99
N ASP A 335 4.02 -3.88 4.29
CA ASP A 335 4.72 -3.89 3.01
C ASP A 335 3.86 -3.22 1.91
N ILE A 336 4.38 -2.10 1.40
CA ILE A 336 3.82 -1.34 0.28
C ILE A 336 4.69 -1.46 -0.97
N TYR A 337 5.57 -2.47 -1.01
CA TYR A 337 6.61 -2.59 -2.02
C TYR A 337 6.68 -3.99 -2.60
N THR A 338 7.24 -4.95 -1.87
CA THR A 338 7.61 -6.26 -2.43
C THR A 338 6.37 -7.10 -2.78
N LEU A 339 5.45 -7.25 -1.83
CA LEU A 339 4.21 -8.01 -1.97
C LEU A 339 3.26 -7.34 -2.99
N PRO A 340 3.02 -6.01 -2.96
CA PRO A 340 2.34 -5.28 -4.03
C PRO A 340 2.91 -5.49 -5.42
N VAL A 341 4.24 -5.51 -5.56
CA VAL A 341 4.90 -5.71 -6.86
C VAL A 341 4.61 -7.12 -7.39
N LEU A 342 4.71 -8.16 -6.56
CA LEU A 342 4.36 -9.54 -6.95
C LEU A 342 2.87 -9.68 -7.29
N ASN A 343 2.00 -9.03 -6.51
CA ASN A 343 0.56 -8.94 -6.78
C ASN A 343 0.26 -8.23 -8.10
N PHE A 344 1.03 -7.20 -8.45
CA PHE A 344 0.93 -6.50 -9.72
C PHE A 344 1.37 -7.40 -10.89
N VAL A 345 2.51 -8.08 -10.78
CA VAL A 345 3.00 -8.98 -11.84
C VAL A 345 1.99 -10.11 -12.09
N SER A 346 1.54 -10.79 -11.03
CA SER A 346 0.58 -11.90 -11.14
C SER A 346 -0.77 -11.51 -11.75
N GLN A 347 -1.15 -10.24 -11.68
CA GLN A 347 -2.40 -9.72 -12.23
C GLN A 347 -2.26 -9.13 -13.64
N LYS A 348 -1.16 -8.41 -13.93
CA LYS A 348 -1.02 -7.65 -15.19
C LYS A 348 -0.22 -8.38 -16.26
N CYS A 349 0.73 -9.23 -15.87
CA CYS A 349 1.44 -10.08 -16.82
C CYS A 349 0.51 -11.19 -17.31
N ARG A 350 0.57 -11.53 -18.60
CA ARG A 350 -0.20 -12.64 -19.20
C ARG A 350 0.61 -13.92 -19.37
N ASP A 351 1.94 -13.88 -19.19
CA ASP A 351 2.78 -15.06 -19.24
C ASP A 351 2.54 -15.94 -17.99
N LYS A 352 1.97 -17.13 -18.21
CA LYS A 352 1.61 -18.08 -17.14
C LYS A 352 2.79 -18.44 -16.24
N ALA A 353 3.98 -18.61 -16.79
CA ALA A 353 5.15 -19.01 -16.02
C ALA A 353 5.59 -17.89 -15.08
N ILE A 354 5.66 -16.64 -15.59
CA ILE A 354 6.03 -15.47 -14.79
C ILE A 354 4.98 -15.21 -13.69
N ARG A 355 3.68 -15.32 -14.02
CA ARG A 355 2.59 -15.17 -13.04
C ARG A 355 2.66 -16.20 -11.93
N SER A 356 2.87 -17.46 -12.30
CA SER A 356 2.97 -18.58 -11.36
C SER A 356 4.18 -18.42 -10.44
N GLU A 357 5.33 -18.01 -10.98
CA GLU A 357 6.52 -17.72 -10.20
C GLU A 357 6.29 -16.57 -9.22
N ALA A 358 5.65 -15.48 -9.66
CA ALA A 358 5.31 -14.35 -8.79
C ALA A 358 4.40 -14.76 -7.61
N LEU A 359 3.36 -15.56 -7.87
CA LEU A 359 2.45 -16.05 -6.83
C LEU A 359 3.12 -17.04 -5.88
N ASN A 360 3.94 -17.96 -6.41
CA ASN A 360 4.69 -18.90 -5.58
C ASN A 360 5.68 -18.17 -4.65
N SER A 361 6.33 -17.13 -5.15
CA SER A 361 7.21 -16.28 -4.35
C SER A 361 6.44 -15.48 -3.31
N PHE A 362 5.27 -14.95 -3.67
CA PHE A 362 4.37 -14.28 -2.72
C PHE A 362 3.98 -15.22 -1.58
N ASP A 363 3.50 -16.43 -1.88
CA ASP A 363 3.10 -17.44 -0.90
C ASP A 363 4.27 -17.85 0.00
N LYS A 364 5.45 -18.02 -0.60
CA LYS A 364 6.66 -18.38 0.15
C LYS A 364 7.10 -17.28 1.13
N MET A 365 7.05 -16.01 0.71
CA MET A 365 7.38 -14.88 1.58
C MET A 365 6.35 -14.71 2.70
N THR A 366 5.10 -15.06 2.44
CA THR A 366 3.97 -14.86 3.36
C THR A 366 3.61 -16.11 4.16
N LEU A 367 4.36 -17.21 4.03
CA LEU A 367 4.05 -18.50 4.65
C LEU A 367 3.86 -18.44 6.19
N LEU A 368 4.54 -17.52 6.87
CA LEU A 368 4.43 -17.37 8.33
C LEU A 368 3.35 -16.38 8.77
N THR A 369 2.77 -15.62 7.85
CA THR A 369 1.71 -14.67 8.20
C THR A 369 0.40 -15.41 8.39
N ARG A 370 -0.40 -14.91 9.32
CA ARG A 370 -1.75 -15.41 9.56
C ARG A 370 -2.82 -14.55 8.88
N ASN A 371 -2.41 -13.45 8.27
CA ASN A 371 -3.29 -12.49 7.60
C ASN A 371 -4.19 -13.16 6.56
N TRP A 372 -5.49 -13.20 6.85
CA TRP A 372 -6.48 -13.79 5.94
C TRP A 372 -6.56 -13.00 4.64
N ASP A 373 -6.33 -11.68 4.66
CA ASP A 373 -6.36 -10.79 3.50
C ASP A 373 -5.21 -11.07 2.53
N VAL A 374 -4.06 -11.48 3.06
CA VAL A 374 -2.88 -11.91 2.28
C VAL A 374 -3.15 -13.26 1.62
N LYS A 375 -3.69 -14.23 2.37
CA LYS A 375 -4.15 -15.52 1.82
C LYS A 375 -5.23 -15.31 0.75
N ALA A 376 -6.23 -14.48 1.03
CA ALA A 376 -7.29 -14.12 0.09
C ALA A 376 -6.73 -13.48 -1.17
N SER A 377 -5.73 -12.60 -1.04
CA SER A 377 -5.04 -11.99 -2.18
C SER A 377 -4.41 -13.02 -3.11
N SER A 378 -3.71 -14.03 -2.54
CA SER A 378 -3.10 -15.09 -3.35
C SER A 378 -4.16 -15.99 -4.00
N LEU A 379 -5.13 -16.47 -3.22
CA LEU A 379 -6.23 -17.33 -3.72
C LEU A 379 -7.02 -16.63 -4.82
N ALA A 380 -7.43 -15.37 -4.61
CA ALA A 380 -8.15 -14.59 -5.60
C ALA A 380 -7.37 -14.45 -6.91
N ARG A 381 -6.04 -14.25 -6.84
CA ARG A 381 -5.20 -14.09 -8.03
C ARG A 381 -4.95 -15.40 -8.77
N ARG A 382 -4.85 -16.52 -8.05
CA ARG A 382 -4.82 -17.85 -8.68
C ARG A 382 -6.11 -18.13 -9.43
N GLN A 383 -7.24 -17.78 -8.84
CA GLN A 383 -8.56 -17.93 -9.45
C GLN A 383 -8.75 -16.97 -10.63
N LEU A 384 -8.25 -15.74 -10.53
CA LEU A 384 -8.21 -14.80 -11.64
C LEU A 384 -7.40 -15.36 -12.81
N MET A 385 -6.22 -15.92 -12.54
CA MET A 385 -5.39 -16.56 -13.57
C MET A 385 -6.11 -17.72 -14.24
N ALA A 386 -6.72 -18.63 -13.47
CA ALA A 386 -7.49 -19.75 -13.99
C ALA A 386 -8.68 -19.29 -14.86
N LEU A 387 -9.42 -18.27 -14.40
CA LEU A 387 -10.54 -17.68 -15.13
C LEU A 387 -10.12 -17.08 -16.48
N GLU A 388 -8.98 -16.40 -16.55
CA GLU A 388 -8.46 -15.83 -17.79
C GLU A 388 -7.98 -16.93 -18.75
N GLU A 389 -7.39 -18.01 -18.23
CA GLU A 389 -6.95 -19.17 -19.00
C GLU A 389 -8.11 -19.94 -19.67
N GLU A 390 -9.35 -19.86 -19.16
CA GLU A 390 -10.54 -20.40 -19.84
C GLU A 390 -10.77 -19.78 -21.22
N SER A 391 -10.27 -18.56 -21.44
CA SER A 391 -10.40 -17.82 -22.69
C SER A 391 -9.18 -17.97 -23.61
N GLN A 392 -8.23 -18.83 -23.23
CA GLN A 392 -7.00 -19.06 -23.97
C GLN A 392 -7.28 -19.77 -25.31
N ASP A 393 -6.67 -19.30 -26.39
CA ASP A 393 -6.74 -19.95 -27.68
C ASP A 393 -5.70 -21.08 -27.83
N VAL A 394 -5.71 -21.75 -28.99
CA VAL A 394 -4.81 -22.87 -29.30
C VAL A 394 -3.33 -22.48 -29.28
N SER A 395 -3.00 -21.19 -29.50
CA SER A 395 -1.63 -20.67 -29.43
C SER A 395 -1.19 -20.30 -28.02
N GLY A 396 -2.09 -20.40 -27.04
CA GLY A 396 -1.84 -20.00 -25.69
C GLY A 396 -2.13 -18.51 -25.42
N TYR A 397 -2.75 -17.80 -26.36
CA TYR A 397 -3.02 -16.36 -26.25
C TYR A 397 -4.37 -16.09 -25.58
N ILE A 398 -4.40 -15.12 -24.66
CA ILE A 398 -5.61 -14.68 -23.96
C ILE A 398 -6.08 -13.34 -24.58
N PRO A 399 -7.23 -13.28 -25.25
CA PRO A 399 -7.74 -12.05 -25.86
C PRO A 399 -8.24 -11.05 -24.81
N ALA A 400 -8.39 -9.78 -25.20
CA ALA A 400 -8.90 -8.73 -24.30
C ALA A 400 -10.28 -9.06 -23.71
N SER A 401 -11.15 -9.74 -24.46
CA SER A 401 -12.47 -10.19 -23.97
C SER A 401 -12.39 -11.25 -22.87
N GLY A 402 -11.25 -11.94 -22.74
CA GLY A 402 -10.96 -12.92 -21.70
C GLY A 402 -10.26 -12.34 -20.47
N ARG A 403 -9.96 -11.04 -20.45
CA ARG A 403 -9.25 -10.37 -19.34
C ARG A 403 -10.21 -9.86 -18.28
N TYR A 404 -9.82 -10.03 -17.01
CA TYR A 404 -10.61 -9.61 -15.86
C TYR A 404 -9.76 -8.84 -14.84
N VAL A 405 -10.43 -8.03 -14.02
CA VAL A 405 -9.84 -7.29 -12.90
C VAL A 405 -10.59 -7.63 -11.63
N TRP A 406 -9.86 -7.82 -10.53
CA TRP A 406 -10.46 -7.97 -9.20
C TRP A 406 -11.00 -6.61 -8.72
N THR A 407 -12.33 -6.50 -8.64
CA THR A 407 -13.02 -5.22 -8.40
C THR A 407 -13.80 -5.17 -7.10
N GLY A 408 -14.03 -6.30 -6.44
CA GLY A 408 -14.80 -6.34 -5.21
C GLY A 408 -14.42 -7.51 -4.30
N ALA A 409 -14.47 -7.27 -3.00
CA ALA A 409 -14.32 -8.28 -1.96
C ALA A 409 -15.15 -7.87 -0.74
N SER A 410 -15.98 -8.77 -0.22
CA SER A 410 -16.81 -8.51 0.96
C SER A 410 -17.09 -9.80 1.73
N TRP A 411 -16.96 -9.76 3.05
CA TRP A 411 -17.40 -10.85 3.92
C TRP A 411 -18.92 -10.91 4.01
N ASP A 412 -19.46 -12.11 4.21
CA ASP A 412 -20.81 -12.28 4.74
C ASP A 412 -20.88 -11.91 6.23
N HIS A 413 -22.10 -11.79 6.76
CA HIS A 413 -22.35 -11.27 8.11
C HIS A 413 -21.68 -12.08 9.23
N ASN A 414 -21.41 -13.37 8.99
CA ASN A 414 -20.84 -14.29 9.97
C ASN A 414 -19.39 -14.69 9.64
N TYR A 415 -18.73 -14.00 8.70
CA TYR A 415 -17.37 -14.30 8.25
C TYR A 415 -17.17 -15.77 7.81
N SER A 416 -18.21 -16.40 7.28
CA SER A 416 -18.14 -17.78 6.78
C SER A 416 -17.66 -17.84 5.34
N ARG A 417 -17.89 -16.79 4.55
CA ARG A 417 -17.53 -16.71 3.13
C ARG A 417 -17.08 -15.32 2.74
N LEU A 418 -15.94 -15.24 2.05
CA LEU A 418 -15.48 -14.03 1.38
C LEU A 418 -15.97 -14.05 -0.06
N HIS A 419 -16.89 -13.15 -0.40
CA HIS A 419 -17.41 -12.98 -1.75
C HIS A 419 -16.47 -12.08 -2.57
N ILE A 420 -16.04 -12.57 -3.72
CA ILE A 420 -15.11 -11.94 -4.65
C ILE A 420 -15.80 -11.63 -5.98
N VAL A 421 -15.52 -10.45 -6.53
CA VAL A 421 -16.03 -10.02 -7.84
C VAL A 421 -14.89 -9.70 -8.79
N PHE A 422 -14.85 -10.42 -9.90
CA PHE A 422 -14.02 -10.10 -11.06
C PHE A 422 -14.86 -9.45 -12.15
N THR A 423 -14.39 -8.34 -12.71
CA THR A 423 -15.06 -7.61 -13.79
C THR A 423 -14.20 -7.67 -15.06
N GLY A 424 -14.80 -8.05 -16.19
CA GLY A 424 -14.13 -8.08 -17.48
C GLY A 424 -13.65 -6.70 -17.93
N VAL A 425 -12.49 -6.61 -18.59
CA VAL A 425 -11.93 -5.31 -19.02
C VAL A 425 -12.69 -4.71 -20.21
N VAL A 426 -13.23 -5.56 -21.09
CA VAL A 426 -14.03 -5.16 -22.26
C VAL A 426 -15.52 -5.20 -21.93
N SER A 427 -16.25 -4.18 -22.36
CA SER A 427 -17.72 -4.13 -22.29
C SER A 427 -18.35 -4.91 -23.45
N ASP A 428 -19.52 -5.49 -23.21
CA ASP A 428 -20.33 -6.10 -24.27
C ASP A 428 -20.93 -5.04 -25.23
N LYS A 429 -21.70 -5.49 -26.22
CA LYS A 429 -22.36 -4.60 -27.21
C LYS A 429 -23.33 -3.58 -26.58
N LYS A 430 -23.74 -3.78 -25.32
CA LYS A 430 -24.61 -2.89 -24.55
C LYS A 430 -23.84 -1.98 -23.59
N GLY A 431 -22.50 -2.02 -23.62
CA GLY A 431 -21.65 -1.25 -22.72
C GLY A 431 -21.45 -1.89 -21.34
N ILE A 432 -22.03 -3.07 -21.08
CA ILE A 432 -22.01 -3.74 -19.78
C ILE A 432 -20.78 -4.64 -19.69
N ARG A 433 -20.00 -4.51 -18.61
CA ARG A 433 -18.86 -5.41 -18.35
C ARG A 433 -19.34 -6.69 -17.68
N LYS A 434 -18.84 -7.81 -18.18
CA LYS A 434 -19.14 -9.15 -17.63
C LYS A 434 -18.60 -9.26 -16.21
N GLN A 435 -19.42 -9.72 -15.27
CA GLN A 435 -19.01 -10.01 -13.90
C GLN A 435 -18.92 -11.52 -13.64
N ARG A 436 -17.96 -11.90 -12.81
CA ARG A 436 -17.71 -13.26 -12.33
C ARG A 436 -17.61 -13.20 -10.82
N HIS A 437 -18.38 -14.07 -10.16
CA HIS A 437 -18.50 -14.12 -8.71
C HIS A 437 -17.88 -15.41 -8.20
N LEU A 438 -17.10 -15.32 -7.14
CA LEU A 438 -16.47 -16.44 -6.48
C LEU A 438 -16.65 -16.30 -4.97
N ASN A 439 -16.74 -17.42 -4.26
CA ASN A 439 -16.68 -17.43 -2.80
C ASN A 439 -15.43 -18.18 -2.36
N ILE A 440 -14.67 -17.60 -1.45
CA ILE A 440 -13.63 -18.33 -0.69
C ILE A 440 -14.23 -18.66 0.68
N LEU A 441 -14.21 -19.93 1.04
CA LEU A 441 -14.73 -20.43 2.31
C LEU A 441 -13.75 -20.11 3.44
N ARG A 442 -14.29 -19.89 4.64
CA ARG A 442 -13.49 -19.68 5.84
C ARG A 442 -12.40 -20.74 6.06
N THR A 443 -12.73 -22.01 5.81
CA THR A 443 -11.81 -23.15 5.98
C THR A 443 -10.53 -23.01 5.15
N GLU A 444 -10.61 -22.39 3.97
CA GLU A 444 -9.45 -22.14 3.11
C GLU A 444 -8.46 -21.11 3.69
N PHE A 445 -8.88 -20.34 4.71
CA PHE A 445 -7.99 -19.43 5.45
C PHE A 445 -7.42 -20.04 6.73
N GLU A 446 -8.08 -21.07 7.26
CA GLU A 446 -7.73 -21.73 8.52
C GLU A 446 -6.75 -22.90 8.32
N GLU A 447 -6.71 -23.48 7.12
CA GLU A 447 -5.65 -24.37 6.61
C GLU A 447 -4.35 -23.60 6.32
#